data_AF-T1GYC3-F1
#
_entry.id   AF-T1GYC3-F1
#
_cell.length_a   1.000
_cell.length_b   1.000
_cell.length_c   1.000
_cell.angle_alpha   90.00
_cell.angle_beta   90.00
_cell.angle_gamma   90.00
#
_symmetry.space_group_name_H-M   'P 1'
#
loop_
_entity.id
_entity.type
_entity.pdbx_description
1 polymer ?
#
loop_
_entity_poly.entity_id
_entity_poly.type
_entity_poly.pdbx_seq_one_letter_code
_entity_poly.pdbx_strand_id
1 'polypeptide(L)'
;MNYQMSPEACVAVHCVAGLGRAPVLVALALIELGLKYEDAVEMIRDKRRGAINAKQLQYLQRYRPKSRLKQRNGHKNSCCVQ
;
A
#
# COMPACT_ATOMS: atom_id res chain seq x y z
N MET A 1 -13.76 -21.64 3.48
CA MET A 1 -13.37 -20.40 4.19
C MET A 1 -14.12 -19.25 3.54
N ASN A 2 -15.30 -18.86 4.06
CA ASN A 2 -16.04 -17.71 3.54
C ASN A 2 -15.44 -16.44 4.15
N TYR A 3 -14.91 -15.56 3.31
CA TYR A 3 -14.46 -14.24 3.72
C TYR A 3 -15.65 -13.27 3.60
N GLN A 4 -16.22 -12.87 4.73
CA GLN A 4 -17.18 -11.77 4.77
C GLN A 4 -16.41 -10.45 4.69
N MET A 5 -16.57 -9.73 3.58
CA MET A 5 -16.03 -8.37 3.43
C MET A 5 -16.80 -7.43 4.35
N SER A 6 -16.24 -7.09 5.51
CA SER A 6 -16.70 -5.94 6.29
C SER A 6 -16.00 -4.68 5.78
N PRO A 7 -16.73 -3.59 5.47
CA PRO A 7 -16.15 -2.35 4.95
C PRO A 7 -15.22 -1.66 5.96
N GLU A 8 -15.31 -2.01 7.24
CA GLU A 8 -14.48 -1.51 8.34
C GLU A 8 -13.33 -2.46 8.72
N ALA A 9 -13.12 -3.54 7.96
CA ALA A 9 -12.03 -4.47 8.22
C ALA A 9 -10.66 -3.81 8.04
N CYS A 10 -9.71 -4.19 8.90
CA CYS A 10 -8.32 -3.83 8.78
C CYS A 10 -7.46 -5.07 8.46
N VAL A 11 -6.50 -4.92 7.54
CA VAL A 11 -5.51 -5.94 7.24
C VAL A 11 -4.19 -5.57 7.91
N ALA A 12 -3.78 -6.35 8.89
CA ALA A 12 -2.47 -6.21 9.53
C ALA A 12 -1.39 -6.91 8.70
N VAL A 13 -0.27 -6.22 8.45
CA VAL A 13 0.92 -6.78 7.80
C VAL A 13 2.12 -6.57 8.71
N HIS A 14 2.82 -7.64 9.04
CA HIS A 14 4.03 -7.56 9.88
C HIS A 14 5.19 -8.34 9.28
N CYS A 15 6.38 -8.07 9.81
CA CYS A 15 7.59 -8.87 9.59
C CYS A 15 8.12 -9.22 10.99
N VAL A 16 9.42 -9.09 11.22
CA VAL A 16 10.01 -9.13 12.57
C VAL A 16 10.05 -7.72 13.15
N ALA A 17 10.83 -6.81 12.57
CA ALA A 17 10.96 -5.43 13.02
C ALA A 17 10.00 -4.43 12.33
N GLY A 18 9.25 -4.86 11.32
CA GLY A 18 8.23 -4.03 10.66
C GLY A 18 8.72 -2.82 9.84
N LEU A 19 10.03 -2.65 9.62
CA LEU A 19 10.57 -1.46 8.91
C LEU A 19 10.79 -1.64 7.41
N GLY A 20 10.85 -2.89 6.94
CA GLY A 20 11.24 -3.23 5.57
C GLY A 20 10.08 -3.75 4.72
N ARG A 21 9.92 -5.08 4.68
CA ARG A 21 9.00 -5.75 3.72
C ARG A 21 7.52 -5.48 3.98
N ALA A 22 7.11 -5.35 5.24
CA ALA A 22 5.72 -5.07 5.58
C ALA A 22 5.27 -3.69 5.03
N PRO A 23 6.01 -2.59 5.26
CA PRO A 23 5.76 -1.30 4.60
C PRO A 23 5.76 -1.36 3.06
N VAL A 24 6.61 -2.19 2.45
CA VAL A 24 6.63 -2.34 0.98
C VAL A 24 5.32 -2.93 0.46
N LEU A 25 4.72 -3.90 1.16
CA LEU A 25 3.41 -4.46 0.76
C LEU A 25 2.30 -3.42 0.87
N VAL A 26 2.32 -2.59 1.91
CA VAL A 26 1.37 -1.48 2.07
C VAL A 26 1.55 -0.47 0.93
N ALA A 27 2.78 -0.11 0.57
CA ALA A 27 3.07 0.79 -0.54
C ALA A 27 2.54 0.23 -1.87
N LEU A 28 2.74 -1.07 -2.14
CA LEU A 28 2.22 -1.72 -3.35
C LEU A 28 0.69 -1.68 -3.41
N ALA A 29 0.00 -1.87 -2.28
CA ALA A 29 -1.45 -1.77 -2.23
C ALA A 29 -1.94 -0.36 -2.58
N LEU A 30 -1.32 0.67 -2.01
CA LEU A 30 -1.62 2.08 -2.32
C LEU A 30 -1.36 2.38 -3.81
N ILE A 31 -0.26 1.89 -4.37
CA ILE A 31 0.08 2.08 -5.80
C ILE A 31 -0.94 1.37 -6.71
N GLU A 32 -1.34 0.14 -6.38
CA GLU A 32 -2.39 -0.60 -7.11
C GLU A 32 -3.77 0.08 -7.04
N LEU A 33 -4.03 0.86 -5.97
CA LEU A 33 -5.21 1.71 -5.82
C LEU A 33 -5.09 3.05 -6.54
N GLY A 34 -3.93 3.36 -7.14
CA GLY A 34 -3.72 4.52 -8.01
C GLY A 34 -2.88 5.64 -7.40
N LEU A 35 -2.29 5.45 -6.22
CA LEU A 35 -1.36 6.40 -5.63
C LEU A 35 0.01 6.34 -6.32
N LYS A 36 0.71 7.47 -6.44
CA LYS A 36 2.11 7.43 -6.91
C LYS A 36 3.01 6.82 -5.84
N TYR A 37 4.14 6.25 -6.24
CA TYR A 37 5.02 5.61 -5.28
C TYR A 37 5.66 6.63 -4.32
N GLU A 38 5.92 7.85 -4.77
CA GLU A 38 6.42 8.95 -3.92
C GLU A 38 5.44 9.24 -2.78
N ASP A 39 4.17 9.49 -3.13
CA ASP A 39 3.09 9.78 -2.19
C ASP A 39 2.85 8.61 -1.21
N ALA A 40 2.91 7.37 -1.71
CA ALA A 40 2.77 6.18 -0.88
C ALA A 40 3.90 6.03 0.14
N VAL A 41 5.15 6.31 -0.27
CA VAL A 41 6.32 6.25 0.62
C VAL A 41 6.26 7.37 1.66
N GLU A 42 5.90 8.58 1.26
CA GLU A 42 5.75 9.72 2.16
C GLU A 42 4.72 9.43 3.26
N MET A 43 3.53 8.97 2.87
CA MET A 43 2.45 8.63 3.81
C MET A 43 2.86 7.54 4.81
N ILE A 44 3.58 6.51 4.35
CA ILE A 44 4.09 5.46 5.24
C ILE A 44 5.13 6.01 6.21
N ARG A 45 6.02 6.90 5.74
CA ARG A 45 7.08 7.49 6.57
C ARG A 45 6.56 8.51 7.57
N ASP A 46 5.48 9.20 7.26
CA ASP A 46 4.75 10.06 8.20
C ASP A 46 4.26 9.25 9.41
N LYS A 47 3.67 8.07 9.17
CA LYS A 47 3.23 7.17 10.26
C LYS A 47 4.37 6.37 10.90
N ARG A 48 5.43 6.05 10.15
CA ARG A 48 6.57 5.24 10.62
C ARG A 48 7.89 5.72 10.04
N ARG A 49 8.53 6.64 10.76
CA ARG A 49 9.85 7.18 10.39
C ARG A 49 10.88 6.06 10.18
N GLY A 50 11.66 6.18 9.11
CA GLY A 50 12.71 5.20 8.77
C GLY A 50 12.19 3.93 8.09
N ALA A 51 10.88 3.81 7.84
CA ALA A 51 10.36 2.77 6.97
C ALA A 51 10.87 2.93 5.54
N ILE A 52 11.08 1.79 4.86
CA ILE A 52 11.50 1.69 3.47
C ILE A 52 12.94 2.17 3.24
N ASN A 53 13.84 1.24 2.95
CA ASN A 53 15.24 1.52 2.62
C ASN A 53 15.45 1.84 1.12
N ALA A 54 16.67 2.24 0.75
CA ALA A 54 17.00 2.65 -0.63
C ALA A 54 16.75 1.56 -1.68
N LYS A 55 17.05 0.29 -1.39
CA LYS A 55 16.81 -0.84 -2.31
C LYS A 55 15.31 -1.07 -2.54
N GLN A 56 14.51 -0.90 -1.49
CA GLN A 56 13.06 -1.02 -1.56
C GLN A 56 12.44 0.17 -2.30
N LEU A 57 12.97 1.37 -2.09
CA LEU A 57 12.55 2.56 -2.83
C LEU A 57 12.79 2.40 -4.34
N GLN A 58 13.97 1.90 -4.73
CA GLN A 58 14.29 1.62 -6.13
C GLN A 58 13.35 0.57 -6.74
N TYR A 59 12.92 -0.42 -5.94
CA TYR A 59 11.92 -1.39 -6.37
C TYR A 59 10.55 -0.73 -6.61
N LEU A 60 10.08 0.09 -5.67
CA LEU A 60 8.80 0.80 -5.79
C LEU A 60 8.78 1.77 -6.98
N GLN A 61 9.89 2.47 -7.23
CA GLN A 61 10.04 3.36 -8.38
C GLN A 61 9.87 2.63 -9.73
N ARG A 62 10.31 1.38 -9.82
CA ARG A 62 10.23 0.56 -11.04
C ARG A 62 8.94 -0.26 -11.13
N TYR A 63 8.13 -0.27 -10.08
CA TYR A 63 6.91 -1.06 -10.03
C TYR A 63 5.87 -0.52 -11.01
N ARG A 64 5.29 -1.42 -11.81
CA ARG A 64 4.19 -1.09 -12.73
C ARG A 64 2.89 -1.70 -12.20
N PRO A 65 1.92 -0.87 -11.76
CA PRO A 65 0.66 -1.38 -11.25
C PRO A 65 -0.12 -2.13 -12.31
N LYS A 66 -0.70 -3.27 -11.91
CA LYS A 66 -1.61 -4.07 -12.73
C LYS A 66 -3.07 -3.65 -12.56
N SER A 67 -3.33 -2.70 -11.66
CA SER A 67 -4.67 -2.17 -11.32
C SER A 67 -5.65 -3.25 -10.87
N ARG A 68 -5.15 -4.29 -10.18
CA ARG A 68 -5.98 -5.42 -9.72
C ARG A 68 -6.88 -5.05 -8.54
N LEU A 69 -6.52 -4.00 -7.80
CA LEU A 69 -7.30 -3.49 -6.67
C LEU A 69 -8.28 -2.38 -7.06
N LYS A 70 -8.20 -1.87 -8.30
CA LYS A 70 -9.11 -0.84 -8.78
C LYS A 70 -10.47 -1.47 -9.07
N GLN A 71 -11.48 -1.13 -8.28
CA GLN A 71 -12.86 -1.61 -8.47
C GLN A 71 -13.36 -1.21 -9.87
N ARG A 72 -13.89 -2.18 -10.62
CA ARG A 72 -14.34 -2.01 -12.02
C ARG A 72 -15.68 -1.26 -12.14
N ASN A 73 -16.41 -1.14 -11.03
CA ASN A 73 -17.70 -0.45 -10.96
C ASN A 73 -17.50 1.00 -10.54
N GLY A 74 -17.48 1.92 -11.50
CA GLY A 74 -17.89 3.35 -11.53
C GLY A 74 -17.86 4.29 -10.31
N HIS A 75 -17.80 3.77 -9.09
CA HIS A 75 -17.51 4.51 -7.87
C HIS A 75 -16.08 5.01 -7.95
N LYS A 76 -15.93 6.33 -8.05
CA LYS A 76 -14.68 7.07 -7.93
C LYS A 76 -14.13 6.92 -6.51
N ASN A 77 -13.71 5.71 -6.15
CA ASN A 77 -13.05 5.46 -4.88
C ASN A 77 -11.59 5.84 -5.11
N SER A 78 -11.35 7.15 -5.07
CA SER A 78 -10.06 7.68 -4.62
C SER A 78 -9.63 6.82 -3.44
N CYS A 79 -8.39 6.31 -3.45
CA CYS A 79 -7.80 5.66 -2.30
C CYS A 79 -8.15 6.50 -1.06
N CYS A 80 -9.11 6.02 -0.26
CA CYS A 80 -9.57 6.71 0.92
C CYS A 80 -8.50 6.48 1.98
N VAL A 81 -7.49 7.34 1.92
CA VAL A 81 -6.44 7.41 2.92
C VAL A 81 -7.10 7.84 4.23
N GLN A 82 -6.99 6.98 5.25
CA GLN A 82 -7.51 7.24 6.59
C GLN A 82 -6.53 8.09 7.40
#